data_AF-A0A8B6CMK1-F1
#
_entry.id   AF-A0A8B6CMK1-F1
#
_cell.length_a   1.000
_cell.length_b   1.000
_cell.length_c   1.000
_cell.angle_alpha   90.00
_cell.angle_beta   90.00
_cell.angle_gamma   90.00
#
_symmetry.space_group_name_H-M   'P 1'
#
loop_
_entity.id
_entity.type
_entity.pdbx_description
1 polymer ?
#
loop_
_entity_poly.entity_id
_entity_poly.type
_entity_poly.pdbx_seq_one_letter_code
_entity_poly.pdbx_strand_id
1 'polypeptide(L)'
;MIEKPPDQVVVSAEEALKYLLFLVDVNEMYDVALGTYDFDLVLMVAEKSQKDPKEYIPFLNLLRQLEGHYKHFTIDRYLKRYKKALNHITKCGAEHFNECVSLVKEHNLFTEALQLYSPGSQQYKHIATLYGEYLSEKSKDEEAGIMFVKAECWEQALSSFQDCKNWRQVFCMTARLKYGQDKEVDIAKKLSGQLKEVRRHQEAAIVLEQYVVDVEESIVCLIEGCLWEEALRMMYKHSRTDFIESNLKTALVETCEHQMDTLNNLHNDFDKYTNRLDAVRKQKEKERLEFLESGGDLGADADLYSDTSSATGESVQSSRYSSDSRQSTYSKSSGKSSKNRRKAEHKKWKLKEGSQYEDLALIAALSTIIKTVDNLRDEIQSLLKALVQFHFDKQAVDLQKKYSDCLSDIEKAIPDIWSDEATENRNEPVLGPMTTANSIAQAVQRGQFVSEKQDPIIRIAPTLNKDKKWKLVTLDIGKS
;
A
#
# COMPACT_ATOMS: atom_id res chain seq x y z
N MET A 1 -9.05 38.99 -60.77
CA MET A 1 -10.19 38.11 -60.45
C MET A 1 -9.75 37.19 -59.34
N ILE A 2 -10.20 37.43 -58.11
CA ILE A 2 -9.94 36.56 -56.96
C ILE A 2 -11.25 35.82 -56.74
N GLU A 3 -11.24 34.51 -57.01
CA GLU A 3 -12.40 33.63 -56.79
C GLU A 3 -12.75 33.60 -55.29
N LYS A 4 -14.03 33.79 -54.98
CA LYS A 4 -14.58 33.56 -53.63
C LYS A 4 -14.55 32.06 -53.33
N PRO A 5 -14.28 31.65 -52.09
CA PRO A 5 -14.39 30.25 -51.68
C PRO A 5 -15.85 29.77 -51.78
N PRO A 6 -16.08 28.47 -52.03
CA PRO A 6 -17.42 27.92 -52.22
C PRO A 6 -18.26 28.02 -50.94
N ASP A 7 -19.56 28.28 -51.11
CA ASP A 7 -20.55 28.35 -50.05
C ASP A 7 -20.45 27.11 -49.14
N GLN A 8 -20.27 27.36 -47.83
CA GLN A 8 -20.34 26.31 -46.82
C GLN A 8 -21.73 25.67 -46.89
N VAL A 9 -21.80 24.38 -47.24
CA VAL A 9 -23.04 23.59 -47.18
C VAL A 9 -23.49 23.57 -45.72
N VAL A 10 -24.51 24.37 -45.40
CA VAL A 10 -25.13 24.40 -44.08
C VAL A 10 -26.06 23.19 -44.01
N VAL A 11 -25.57 22.08 -43.45
CA VAL A 11 -26.38 20.89 -43.16
C VAL A 11 -27.40 21.26 -42.08
N SER A 12 -28.68 20.96 -42.32
CA SER A 12 -29.73 21.23 -41.34
C SER A 12 -29.65 20.26 -40.14
N ALA A 13 -30.10 20.70 -38.96
CA ALA A 13 -30.12 19.86 -37.76
C ALA A 13 -30.92 18.57 -37.96
N GLU A 14 -32.00 18.62 -38.73
CA GLU A 14 -32.83 17.45 -39.07
C GLU A 14 -32.10 16.43 -39.96
N GLU A 15 -31.32 16.89 -40.93
CA GLU A 15 -30.55 16.01 -41.83
C GLU A 15 -29.39 15.35 -41.08
N ALA A 16 -28.70 16.11 -40.22
CA ALA A 16 -27.66 15.57 -39.35
C ALA A 16 -28.25 14.52 -38.37
N LEU A 17 -29.42 14.78 -37.80
CA LEU A 17 -30.09 13.87 -36.88
C LEU A 17 -30.49 12.55 -37.54
N LYS A 18 -31.02 12.60 -38.79
CA LYS A 18 -31.33 11.38 -39.56
C LYS A 18 -30.09 10.50 -39.76
N TYR A 19 -28.94 11.11 -40.05
CA TYR A 19 -27.69 10.37 -40.19
C TYR A 19 -27.24 9.77 -38.86
N LEU A 20 -27.30 10.53 -37.77
CA LEU A 20 -26.91 10.05 -36.43
C LEU A 20 -27.79 8.91 -35.91
N LEU A 21 -29.08 8.85 -36.29
CA LEU A 21 -29.99 7.77 -35.91
C LEU A 21 -29.55 6.39 -36.45
N PHE A 22 -28.75 6.35 -37.52
CA PHE A 22 -28.16 5.10 -38.02
C PHE A 22 -26.92 4.65 -37.23
N LEU A 23 -26.33 5.54 -36.42
CA LEU A 23 -25.02 5.33 -35.80
C LEU A 23 -25.07 5.20 -34.28
N VAL A 24 -26.09 5.76 -33.62
CA VAL A 24 -26.18 5.89 -32.16
C VAL A 24 -27.51 5.35 -31.65
N ASP A 25 -27.51 4.79 -30.44
CA ASP A 25 -28.74 4.37 -29.77
C ASP A 25 -29.71 5.53 -29.54
N VAL A 26 -31.00 5.27 -29.76
CA VAL A 26 -32.07 6.27 -29.65
C VAL A 26 -32.19 6.84 -28.24
N ASN A 27 -32.02 6.02 -27.20
CA ASN A 27 -32.13 6.49 -25.82
C ASN A 27 -30.92 7.35 -25.43
N GLU A 28 -29.72 6.97 -25.85
CA GLU A 28 -28.52 7.80 -25.63
C GLU A 28 -28.64 9.16 -26.33
N MET A 29 -29.15 9.17 -27.56
CA MET A 29 -29.38 10.41 -28.31
C MET A 29 -30.40 11.31 -27.62
N TYR A 30 -31.51 10.74 -27.12
CA TYR A 30 -32.52 11.46 -26.36
C TYR A 30 -31.95 12.03 -25.04
N ASP A 31 -31.16 11.24 -24.31
CA ASP A 31 -30.49 11.66 -23.07
C ASP A 31 -29.47 12.79 -23.31
N VAL A 32 -28.76 12.75 -24.44
CA VAL A 32 -27.87 13.84 -24.87
C VAL A 32 -28.67 15.10 -25.17
N ALA A 33 -29.77 14.99 -25.92
CA ALA A 33 -30.65 16.11 -26.24
C ALA A 33 -31.22 16.75 -24.95
N LEU A 34 -31.70 15.94 -24.00
CA LEU A 34 -32.17 16.42 -22.69
C LEU A 34 -31.09 17.24 -21.98
N GLY A 35 -29.85 16.77 -22.06
CA GLY A 35 -28.70 17.41 -21.46
C GLY A 35 -28.24 18.73 -22.11
N THR A 36 -28.86 19.15 -23.21
CA THR A 36 -28.66 20.49 -23.81
C THR A 36 -29.58 21.55 -23.20
N TYR A 37 -30.60 21.11 -22.46
CA TYR A 37 -31.68 21.94 -21.92
C TYR A 37 -32.57 22.64 -22.97
N ASP A 38 -32.40 22.31 -24.26
CA ASP A 38 -33.23 22.78 -25.37
C ASP A 38 -34.39 21.79 -25.61
N PHE A 39 -35.60 22.19 -25.22
CA PHE A 39 -36.78 21.33 -25.33
C PHE A 39 -37.27 21.13 -26.76
N ASP A 40 -36.98 22.06 -27.67
CA ASP A 40 -37.35 21.93 -29.08
C ASP A 40 -36.48 20.86 -29.74
N LEU A 41 -35.18 20.85 -29.40
CA LEU A 41 -34.26 19.78 -29.80
C LEU A 41 -34.68 18.43 -29.21
N VAL A 42 -35.05 18.37 -27.93
CA VAL A 42 -35.51 17.12 -27.28
C VAL A 42 -36.74 16.54 -27.97
N LEU A 43 -37.72 17.38 -28.29
CA LEU A 43 -38.93 16.96 -29.02
C LEU A 43 -38.60 16.48 -30.43
N MET A 44 -37.74 17.21 -31.15
CA MET A 44 -37.28 16.80 -32.48
C MET A 44 -36.61 15.43 -32.45
N VAL A 45 -35.73 15.17 -31.47
CA VAL A 45 -35.08 13.86 -31.31
C VAL A 45 -36.12 12.78 -31.03
N ALA A 46 -37.03 13.00 -30.07
CA ALA A 46 -38.04 12.01 -29.68
C ALA A 46 -39.00 11.64 -30.83
N GLU A 47 -39.42 12.64 -31.62
CA GLU A 47 -40.31 12.43 -32.77
C GLU A 47 -39.61 11.68 -33.91
N LYS A 48 -38.40 12.09 -34.27
CA LYS A 48 -37.65 11.47 -35.39
C LYS A 48 -37.13 10.08 -35.04
N SER A 49 -36.94 9.79 -33.75
CA SER A 49 -36.45 8.49 -33.26
C SER A 49 -37.56 7.48 -32.96
N GLN A 50 -38.84 7.84 -33.16
CA GLN A 50 -40.01 7.01 -32.86
C GLN A 50 -40.08 6.49 -31.41
N LYS A 51 -39.60 7.29 -30.45
CA LYS A 51 -39.70 6.94 -29.01
C LYS A 51 -41.16 6.99 -28.57
N ASP A 52 -41.60 6.08 -27.70
CA ASP A 52 -43.00 6.04 -27.24
C ASP A 52 -43.35 7.35 -26.49
N PRO A 53 -44.32 8.15 -26.99
CA PRO A 53 -44.79 9.36 -26.33
C PRO A 53 -45.18 9.16 -24.86
N LYS A 54 -45.66 7.98 -24.48
CA LYS A 54 -46.03 7.67 -23.09
C LYS A 54 -44.83 7.65 -22.14
N GLU A 55 -43.63 7.37 -22.65
CA GLU A 55 -42.42 7.32 -21.83
C GLU A 55 -41.87 8.72 -21.51
N TYR A 56 -41.93 9.66 -22.45
CA TYR A 56 -41.25 10.94 -22.31
C TYR A 56 -42.18 12.15 -22.06
N ILE A 57 -43.40 12.16 -22.59
CA ILE A 57 -44.33 13.30 -22.43
C ILE A 57 -44.62 13.61 -20.95
N PRO A 58 -44.90 12.64 -20.06
CA PRO A 58 -45.16 12.94 -18.65
C PRO A 58 -43.96 13.63 -17.97
N PHE A 59 -42.75 13.20 -18.29
CA PHE A 59 -41.53 13.78 -17.74
C PHE A 59 -41.27 15.20 -18.29
N LEU A 60 -41.49 15.44 -19.58
CA LEU A 60 -41.37 16.79 -20.16
C LEU A 60 -42.42 17.75 -19.59
N ASN A 61 -43.64 17.29 -19.35
CA ASN A 61 -44.69 18.10 -18.72
C ASN A 61 -44.32 18.47 -17.28
N LEU A 62 -43.72 17.55 -16.52
CA LEU A 62 -43.17 17.85 -15.19
C LEU A 62 -42.07 18.92 -15.28
N LEU A 63 -41.10 18.75 -16.18
CA LEU A 63 -39.99 19.70 -16.35
C LEU A 63 -40.43 21.09 -16.77
N ARG A 64 -41.52 21.21 -17.54
CA ARG A 64 -42.11 22.51 -17.94
C ARG A 64 -42.67 23.31 -16.76
N GLN A 65 -43.04 22.64 -15.67
CA GLN A 65 -43.53 23.29 -14.45
C GLN A 65 -42.38 23.79 -13.55
N LEU A 66 -41.14 23.35 -13.81
CA LEU A 66 -39.97 23.74 -13.05
C LEU A 66 -39.28 24.93 -13.72
N GLU A 67 -38.87 25.92 -12.92
CA GLU A 67 -38.20 27.11 -13.41
C GLU A 67 -36.73 27.18 -13.00
N GLY A 68 -35.94 27.94 -13.78
CA GLY A 68 -34.55 28.26 -13.47
C GLY A 68 -33.62 27.05 -13.30
N HIS A 69 -32.72 27.15 -12.32
CA HIS A 69 -31.70 26.14 -12.05
C HIS A 69 -32.28 24.81 -11.56
N TYR A 70 -33.45 24.82 -10.92
CA TYR A 70 -34.04 23.60 -10.37
C TYR A 70 -34.50 22.64 -11.49
N LYS A 71 -34.95 23.19 -12.63
CA LYS A 71 -35.22 22.42 -13.85
C LYS A 71 -33.96 21.72 -14.37
N HIS A 72 -32.84 22.44 -14.49
CA HIS A 72 -31.58 21.84 -14.96
C HIS A 72 -31.02 20.82 -13.99
N PHE A 73 -31.15 21.06 -12.68
CA PHE A 73 -30.83 20.07 -11.64
C PHE A 73 -31.63 18.78 -11.82
N THR A 74 -32.95 18.88 -12.03
CA THR A 74 -33.83 17.71 -12.20
C THR A 74 -33.44 16.91 -13.43
N ILE A 75 -33.12 17.59 -14.54
CA ILE A 75 -32.63 16.96 -15.78
C ILE A 75 -31.27 16.28 -15.54
N ASP A 76 -30.28 16.98 -15.00
CA ASP A 76 -28.95 16.40 -14.81
C ASP A 76 -28.94 15.26 -13.79
N ARG A 77 -29.82 15.31 -12.77
CA ARG A 77 -30.01 14.20 -11.83
C ARG A 77 -30.61 12.98 -12.54
N TYR A 78 -31.62 13.18 -13.39
CA TYR A 78 -32.21 12.10 -14.20
C TYR A 78 -31.17 11.46 -15.13
N LEU A 79 -30.33 12.27 -15.78
CA LEU A 79 -29.24 11.83 -16.65
C LEU A 79 -28.02 11.27 -15.90
N LYS A 80 -28.08 11.15 -14.57
CA LYS A 80 -26.98 10.69 -13.70
C LYS A 80 -25.70 11.53 -13.83
N ARG A 81 -25.83 12.80 -14.26
CA ARG A 81 -24.74 13.79 -14.38
C ARG A 81 -24.58 14.56 -13.08
N TYR A 82 -24.33 13.84 -11.99
CA TYR A 82 -24.45 14.38 -10.63
C TYR A 82 -23.56 15.59 -10.34
N LYS A 83 -22.36 15.68 -10.93
CA LYS A 83 -21.50 16.88 -10.80
C LYS A 83 -22.14 18.14 -11.40
N LYS A 84 -22.82 18.02 -12.54
CA LYS A 84 -23.55 19.13 -13.16
C LYS A 84 -24.82 19.46 -12.38
N ALA A 85 -25.54 18.42 -11.93
CA ALA A 85 -26.71 18.58 -11.07
C ALA A 85 -26.36 19.39 -9.80
N LEU A 86 -25.22 19.09 -9.18
CA LEU A 86 -24.69 19.81 -8.02
C LEU A 86 -24.45 21.30 -8.30
N ASN A 87 -23.91 21.67 -9.48
CA ASN A 87 -23.72 23.07 -9.87
C ASN A 87 -25.03 23.85 -10.00
N HIS A 88 -26.14 23.18 -10.30
CA HIS A 88 -27.44 23.82 -10.43
C HIS A 88 -28.15 23.93 -9.08
N ILE A 89 -28.19 22.86 -8.28
CA ILE A 89 -28.90 22.86 -6.99
C ILE A 89 -28.31 23.87 -6.00
N THR A 90 -27.00 24.12 -6.06
CA THR A 90 -26.31 25.13 -5.25
C THR A 90 -26.76 26.57 -5.56
N LYS A 91 -27.38 26.80 -6.72
CA LYS A 91 -27.93 28.10 -7.16
C LYS A 91 -29.43 28.23 -6.89
N CYS A 92 -30.10 27.18 -6.42
CA CYS A 92 -31.54 27.14 -6.20
C CYS A 92 -31.99 27.75 -4.86
N GLY A 93 -31.09 28.34 -4.07
CA GLY A 93 -31.43 28.90 -2.76
C GLY A 93 -31.22 27.94 -1.59
N ALA A 94 -31.49 28.41 -0.37
CA ALA A 94 -31.21 27.69 0.87
C ALA A 94 -32.26 26.60 1.18
N GLU A 95 -33.48 26.77 0.67
CA GLU A 95 -34.59 25.83 0.79
C GLU A 95 -34.28 24.45 0.19
N HIS A 96 -33.43 24.40 -0.84
CA HIS A 96 -32.98 23.18 -1.50
C HIS A 96 -31.67 22.63 -0.94
N PHE A 97 -31.13 23.22 0.13
CA PHE A 97 -29.83 22.81 0.68
C PHE A 97 -29.83 21.37 1.20
N ASN A 98 -30.92 20.93 1.85
CA ASN A 98 -31.03 19.54 2.33
C ASN A 98 -30.99 18.53 1.17
N GLU A 99 -31.62 18.86 0.05
CA GLU A 99 -31.59 18.04 -1.16
C GLU A 99 -30.19 18.01 -1.79
N CYS A 100 -29.48 19.14 -1.79
CA CYS A 100 -28.07 19.21 -2.16
C CYS A 100 -27.21 18.31 -1.28
N VAL A 101 -27.42 18.33 0.05
CA VAL A 101 -26.68 17.50 1.01
C VAL A 101 -26.91 16.01 0.75
N SER A 102 -28.15 15.59 0.51
CA SER A 102 -28.48 14.20 0.17
C SER A 102 -27.74 13.74 -1.08
N LEU A 103 -27.77 14.55 -2.15
CA LEU A 103 -27.04 14.25 -3.40
C LEU A 103 -25.53 14.08 -3.17
N VAL A 104 -24.94 14.95 -2.34
CA VAL A 104 -23.52 14.91 -2.01
C VAL A 104 -23.16 13.63 -1.27
N LYS A 105 -23.96 13.22 -0.28
CA LYS A 105 -23.74 11.97 0.48
C LYS A 105 -23.89 10.74 -0.39
N GLU A 106 -24.96 10.64 -1.17
CA GLU A 106 -25.28 9.47 -2.01
C GLU A 106 -24.20 9.22 -3.08
N HIS A 107 -23.63 10.29 -3.65
CA HIS A 107 -22.67 10.19 -4.74
C HIS A 107 -21.24 10.58 -4.38
N ASN A 108 -20.95 10.80 -3.09
CA ASN A 108 -19.62 11.16 -2.57
C ASN A 108 -19.02 12.42 -3.23
N LEU A 109 -19.83 13.45 -3.50
CA LEU A 109 -19.42 14.67 -4.23
C LEU A 109 -18.90 15.80 -3.31
N PHE A 110 -18.28 15.45 -2.18
CA PHE A 110 -17.90 16.40 -1.14
C PHE A 110 -16.91 17.46 -1.64
N THR A 111 -15.91 17.05 -2.42
CA THR A 111 -14.87 17.93 -2.95
C THR A 111 -15.45 18.98 -3.89
N GLU A 112 -16.31 18.56 -4.81
CA GLU A 112 -17.00 19.43 -5.76
C GLU A 112 -17.93 20.38 -5.03
N ALA A 113 -18.67 19.90 -4.03
CA ALA A 113 -19.58 20.73 -3.26
C ALA A 113 -18.84 21.83 -2.49
N LEU A 114 -17.70 21.52 -1.88
CA LEU A 114 -16.86 22.50 -1.18
C LEU A 114 -16.23 23.54 -2.10
N GLN A 115 -16.04 23.25 -3.38
CA GLN A 115 -15.56 24.24 -4.37
C GLN A 115 -16.64 25.25 -4.76
N LEU A 116 -17.92 24.89 -4.62
CA LEU A 116 -19.05 25.71 -5.03
C LEU A 116 -19.50 26.69 -3.94
N TYR A 117 -19.37 26.32 -2.67
CA TYR A 117 -19.67 27.20 -1.55
C TYR A 117 -18.46 28.04 -1.14
N SER A 118 -18.70 29.30 -0.78
CA SER A 118 -17.64 30.17 -0.27
C SER A 118 -17.11 29.66 1.07
N PRO A 119 -15.77 29.63 1.28
CA PRO A 119 -15.19 29.24 2.55
C PRO A 119 -15.74 30.08 3.72
N GLY A 120 -16.10 29.41 4.82
CA GLY A 120 -16.66 30.07 6.02
C GLY A 120 -18.18 30.26 6.01
N SER A 121 -18.87 30.04 4.89
CA SER A 121 -20.35 30.02 4.86
C SER A 121 -20.93 28.87 5.70
N GLN A 122 -22.17 29.02 6.19
CA GLN A 122 -22.84 27.96 6.97
C GLN A 122 -22.98 26.66 6.16
N GLN A 123 -23.28 26.77 4.87
CA GLN A 123 -23.37 25.65 3.94
C GLN A 123 -22.02 24.94 3.78
N TYR A 124 -20.94 25.71 3.62
CA TYR A 124 -19.58 25.16 3.54
C TYR A 124 -19.21 24.39 4.80
N LYS A 125 -19.47 24.97 5.98
CA LYS A 125 -19.17 24.33 7.27
C LYS A 125 -19.97 23.04 7.46
N HIS A 126 -21.25 23.04 7.08
CA HIS A 126 -22.07 21.84 7.18
C HIS A 126 -21.55 20.71 6.27
N ILE A 127 -21.25 21.01 4.99
CA ILE A 127 -20.68 20.03 4.06
C ILE A 127 -19.30 19.55 4.52
N ALA A 128 -18.47 20.45 5.03
CA ALA A 128 -17.16 20.10 5.58
C ALA A 128 -17.27 19.16 6.78
N THR A 129 -18.25 19.38 7.67
CA THR A 129 -18.54 18.49 8.82
C THR A 129 -18.90 17.09 8.34
N LEU A 130 -19.84 17.00 7.40
CA LEU A 130 -20.28 15.72 6.83
C LEU A 130 -19.15 14.98 6.10
N TYR A 131 -18.26 15.73 5.44
CA TYR A 131 -17.09 15.14 4.81
C TYR A 131 -16.10 14.60 5.84
N GLY A 132 -15.92 15.31 6.96
CA GLY A 132 -15.14 14.83 8.12
C GLY A 132 -15.69 13.52 8.69
N GLU A 133 -17.01 13.44 8.92
CA GLU A 133 -17.69 12.23 9.39
C GLU A 133 -17.46 11.05 8.43
N TYR A 134 -17.65 11.28 7.12
CA TYR A 134 -17.40 10.27 6.09
C TYR A 134 -15.94 9.78 6.05
N LEU A 135 -14.98 10.67 6.25
CA LEU A 135 -13.56 10.32 6.28
C LEU A 135 -13.20 9.52 7.55
N SER A 136 -13.81 9.86 8.69
CA SER A 136 -13.64 9.11 9.93
C SER A 136 -14.22 7.69 9.82
N GLU A 137 -15.37 7.51 9.18
CA GLU A 137 -15.92 6.18 8.86
C GLU A 137 -14.97 5.34 7.98
N LYS A 138 -14.14 6.00 7.17
CA LYS A 138 -13.11 5.37 6.33
C LYS A 138 -11.74 5.21 7.01
N SER A 139 -11.65 5.49 8.31
CA SER A 139 -10.41 5.45 9.08
C SER A 139 -9.32 6.38 8.53
N LYS A 140 -9.72 7.50 7.92
CA LYS A 140 -8.84 8.57 7.46
C LYS A 140 -8.88 9.74 8.46
N ASP A 141 -8.50 9.46 9.70
CA ASP A 141 -8.73 10.35 10.84
C ASP A 141 -7.97 11.69 10.73
N GLU A 142 -6.79 11.70 10.12
CA GLU A 142 -6.05 12.94 9.88
C GLU A 142 -6.76 13.87 8.87
N GLU A 143 -7.22 13.33 7.75
CA GLU A 143 -8.01 14.09 6.75
C GLU A 143 -9.35 14.55 7.36
N ALA A 144 -9.98 13.69 8.18
CA ALA A 144 -11.21 14.02 8.90
C ALA A 144 -11.01 15.21 9.86
N GLY A 145 -9.94 15.18 10.66
CA GLY A 145 -9.58 16.28 11.57
C GLY A 145 -9.40 17.60 10.85
N ILE A 146 -8.72 17.61 9.69
CA ILE A 146 -8.55 18.81 8.85
C ILE A 146 -9.91 19.32 8.34
N MET A 147 -10.81 18.42 7.95
CA MET A 147 -12.15 18.81 7.50
C MET A 147 -13.00 19.40 8.64
N PHE A 148 -12.92 18.85 9.85
CA PHE A 148 -13.55 19.42 11.04
C PHE A 148 -12.98 20.79 11.41
N VAL A 149 -11.66 21.00 11.26
CA VAL A 149 -11.04 22.34 11.41
C VAL A 149 -11.64 23.34 10.42
N LYS A 150 -11.78 22.94 9.14
CA LYS A 150 -12.40 23.79 8.11
C LYS A 150 -13.88 24.07 8.37
N ALA A 151 -14.57 23.16 9.05
CA ALA A 151 -15.93 23.33 9.52
C ALA A 151 -16.05 24.20 10.79
N GLU A 152 -14.92 24.51 11.44
CA GLU A 152 -14.85 25.11 12.78
C GLU A 152 -15.47 24.24 13.89
N CYS A 153 -15.54 22.92 13.67
CA CYS A 153 -15.97 21.92 14.64
C CYS A 153 -14.77 21.46 15.48
N TRP A 154 -14.29 22.32 16.37
CA TRP A 154 -13.02 22.14 17.09
C TRP A 154 -12.98 20.88 17.97
N GLU A 155 -14.09 20.51 18.61
CA GLU A 155 -14.15 19.31 19.48
C GLU A 155 -14.05 18.01 18.68
N GLN A 156 -14.73 17.95 17.52
CA GLN A 156 -14.64 16.80 16.61
C GLN A 156 -13.23 16.71 16.00
N ALA A 157 -12.64 17.85 15.61
CA ALA A 157 -11.27 17.91 15.13
C ALA A 157 -10.27 17.39 16.18
N LEU A 158 -10.42 17.80 17.45
CA LEU A 158 -9.59 17.31 18.55
C LEU A 158 -9.68 15.79 18.68
N SER A 159 -10.88 15.22 18.67
CA SER A 159 -11.07 13.76 18.73
C SER A 159 -10.35 13.05 17.59
N SER A 160 -10.55 13.49 16.34
CA SER A 160 -9.90 12.87 15.18
C SER A 160 -8.38 12.98 15.23
N PHE A 161 -7.83 14.09 15.73
CA PHE A 161 -6.37 14.22 15.90
C PHE A 161 -5.81 13.38 17.04
N GLN A 162 -6.60 13.09 18.08
CA GLN A 162 -6.23 12.12 19.11
C GLN A 162 -6.22 10.70 18.54
N ASP A 163 -7.20 10.35 17.71
CA ASP A 163 -7.29 9.02 17.08
C ASP A 163 -6.09 8.74 16.14
N CYS A 164 -5.69 9.73 15.34
CA CYS A 164 -4.49 9.62 14.49
C CYS A 164 -3.17 9.88 15.23
N LYS A 165 -3.21 10.19 16.54
CA LYS A 165 -2.04 10.47 17.38
C LYS A 165 -1.17 11.63 16.84
N ASN A 166 -1.79 12.65 16.26
CA ASN A 166 -1.10 13.85 15.79
C ASN A 166 -1.05 14.91 16.90
N TRP A 167 -0.07 14.76 17.80
CA TRP A 167 0.05 15.59 19.00
C TRP A 167 0.12 17.09 18.72
N ARG A 168 0.80 17.51 17.64
CA ARG A 168 0.90 18.92 17.27
C ARG A 168 -0.49 19.51 17.04
N GLN A 169 -1.32 18.82 16.26
CA GLN A 169 -2.68 19.27 15.97
C GLN A 169 -3.59 19.17 17.21
N VAL A 170 -3.42 18.14 18.04
CA VAL A 170 -4.13 18.03 19.33
C VAL A 170 -3.92 19.30 20.17
N PHE A 171 -2.68 19.73 20.38
CA PHE A 171 -2.41 20.91 21.20
C PHE A 171 -2.77 22.25 20.52
N CYS A 172 -2.74 22.31 19.18
CA CYS A 172 -3.37 23.42 18.46
C CYS A 172 -4.87 23.52 18.78
N MET A 173 -5.58 22.38 18.84
CA MET A 173 -7.01 22.34 19.13
C MET A 173 -7.33 22.62 20.61
N THR A 174 -6.53 22.11 21.56
CA THR A 174 -6.72 22.43 22.99
C THR A 174 -6.54 23.92 23.25
N ALA A 175 -5.52 24.55 22.64
CA ALA A 175 -5.30 25.98 22.72
C ALA A 175 -6.46 26.77 22.09
N ARG A 176 -6.97 26.32 20.94
CA ARG A 176 -8.13 26.93 20.27
C ARG A 176 -9.41 26.86 21.13
N LEU A 177 -9.62 25.74 21.81
CA LEU A 177 -10.74 25.50 22.73
C LEU A 177 -10.55 26.15 24.11
N LYS A 178 -9.36 26.73 24.38
CA LYS A 178 -9.00 27.36 25.66
C LYS A 178 -9.18 26.42 26.84
N TYR A 179 -8.74 25.17 26.69
CA TYR A 179 -8.72 24.24 27.81
C TYR A 179 -7.80 24.74 28.92
N GLY A 180 -8.18 24.47 30.17
CA GLY A 180 -7.33 24.75 31.32
C GLY A 180 -6.12 23.80 31.37
N GLN A 181 -5.07 24.22 32.07
CA GLN A 181 -3.82 23.48 32.17
C GLN A 181 -4.02 22.03 32.64
N ASP A 182 -4.91 21.80 33.62
CA ASP A 182 -5.18 20.45 34.13
C ASP A 182 -5.70 19.49 33.05
N LYS A 183 -6.64 19.95 32.21
CA LYS A 183 -7.18 19.14 31.10
C LYS A 183 -6.14 18.90 30.02
N GLU A 184 -5.28 19.88 29.76
CA GLU A 184 -4.20 19.77 28.80
C GLU A 184 -3.16 18.73 29.25
N VAL A 185 -2.82 18.73 30.54
CA VAL A 185 -1.94 17.73 31.16
C VAL A 185 -2.54 16.33 31.06
N ASP A 186 -3.83 16.15 31.32
CA ASP A 186 -4.50 14.84 31.20
C ASP A 186 -4.48 14.30 29.76
N ILE A 187 -4.76 15.17 28.79
CA ILE A 187 -4.67 14.82 27.35
C ILE A 187 -3.23 14.47 26.98
N ALA A 188 -2.26 15.25 27.45
CA ALA A 188 -0.84 15.03 27.18
C ALA A 188 -0.35 13.69 27.73
N LYS A 189 -0.72 13.32 28.96
CA LYS A 189 -0.38 12.03 29.57
C LYS A 189 -0.98 10.85 28.81
N LYS A 190 -2.25 10.95 28.40
CA LYS A 190 -2.90 9.90 27.59
C LYS A 190 -2.20 9.75 26.24
N LEU A 191 -1.91 10.86 25.58
CA LEU A 191 -1.31 10.85 24.25
C LEU A 191 0.15 10.39 24.27
N SER A 192 0.93 10.77 25.28
CA SER A 192 2.31 10.28 25.44
C SER A 192 2.33 8.75 25.63
N GLY A 193 1.41 8.19 26.41
CA GLY A 193 1.24 6.74 26.54
C GLY A 193 0.93 6.06 25.19
N GLN A 194 -0.02 6.61 24.43
CA GLN A 194 -0.35 6.10 23.09
C GLN A 194 0.82 6.22 22.09
N LEU A 195 1.65 7.27 22.21
CA LEU A 195 2.84 7.45 21.38
C LEU A 195 3.94 6.45 21.75
N LYS A 196 4.14 6.16 23.05
CA LYS A 196 5.04 5.10 23.54
C LYS A 196 4.64 3.73 22.98
N GLU A 197 3.36 3.39 23.00
CA GLU A 197 2.85 2.11 22.44
C GLU A 197 3.18 1.92 20.95
N VAL A 198 3.19 3.02 20.17
CA VAL A 198 3.52 3.01 18.74
C VAL A 198 5.02 3.22 18.48
N ARG A 199 5.87 3.14 19.53
CA ARG A 199 7.33 3.35 19.48
C ARG A 199 7.77 4.75 19.02
N ARG A 200 6.89 5.76 19.10
CA ARG A 200 7.20 7.18 18.81
C ARG A 200 7.73 7.90 20.05
N HIS A 201 8.79 7.34 20.65
CA HIS A 201 9.35 7.79 21.93
C HIS A 201 9.85 9.23 21.93
N GLN A 202 10.43 9.69 20.82
CA GLN A 202 10.90 11.08 20.70
C GLN A 202 9.75 12.08 20.86
N GLU A 203 8.62 11.80 20.21
CA GLU A 203 7.45 12.67 20.24
C GLU A 203 6.75 12.60 21.61
N ALA A 204 6.66 11.40 22.19
CA ALA A 204 6.13 11.22 23.54
C ALA A 204 6.93 12.02 24.58
N ALA A 205 8.27 12.00 24.50
CA ALA A 205 9.15 12.76 25.38
C ALA A 205 8.92 14.28 25.25
N ILE A 206 8.81 14.79 24.02
CA ILE A 206 8.50 16.21 23.78
C ILE A 206 7.17 16.60 24.43
N VAL A 207 6.14 15.75 24.30
CA VAL A 207 4.83 16.01 24.90
C VAL A 207 4.90 16.04 26.43
N LEU A 208 5.65 15.10 27.03
CA LEU A 208 5.87 15.04 28.48
C LEU A 208 6.65 16.25 28.99
N GLU A 209 7.72 16.66 28.29
CA GLU A 209 8.52 17.83 28.65
C GLU A 209 7.70 19.13 28.56
N GLN A 210 7.01 19.35 27.44
CA GLN A 210 6.43 20.67 27.14
C GLN A 210 5.05 20.89 27.78
N TYR A 211 4.21 19.85 27.85
CA TYR A 211 2.81 20.00 28.27
C TYR A 211 2.56 19.42 29.67
N VAL A 212 3.17 18.28 30.00
CA VAL A 212 3.05 17.69 31.35
C VAL A 212 4.05 18.33 32.33
N VAL A 213 5.18 18.85 31.81
CA VAL A 213 6.32 19.34 32.61
C VAL A 213 6.91 18.22 33.49
N ASP A 214 6.80 16.98 33.03
CA ASP A 214 7.38 15.81 33.69
C ASP A 214 8.70 15.44 33.01
N VAL A 215 9.77 16.04 33.55
CA VAL A 215 11.13 15.86 33.03
C VAL A 215 11.64 14.44 33.28
N GLU A 216 11.29 13.83 34.42
CA GLU A 216 11.75 12.48 34.76
C GLU A 216 11.17 11.45 33.79
N GLU A 217 9.85 11.47 33.61
CA GLU A 217 9.17 10.56 32.69
C GLU A 217 9.58 10.82 31.23
N SER A 218 9.86 12.07 30.86
CA SER A 218 10.42 12.41 29.55
C SER A 218 11.80 11.79 29.35
N ILE A 219 12.69 11.83 30.35
CA ILE A 219 14.03 11.24 30.26
C ILE A 219 13.92 9.71 30.14
N VAL A 220 13.09 9.09 30.98
CA VAL A 220 12.85 7.63 30.92
C VAL A 220 12.31 7.23 29.56
N CYS A 221 11.35 7.98 29.00
CA CYS A 221 10.82 7.75 27.65
C CYS A 221 11.89 7.79 26.56
N LEU A 222 12.87 8.71 26.65
CA LEU A 222 13.96 8.80 25.69
C LEU A 222 14.95 7.62 25.82
N ILE A 223 15.23 7.18 27.04
CA ILE A 223 16.05 6.00 27.32
C ILE A 223 15.39 4.74 26.75
N GLU A 224 14.08 4.55 27.02
CA GLU A 224 13.29 3.43 26.46
C GLU A 224 13.31 3.42 24.91
N GLY A 225 13.32 4.60 24.30
CA GLY A 225 13.42 4.78 22.85
C GLY A 225 14.83 4.68 22.26
N CYS A 226 15.86 4.37 23.07
CA CYS A 226 17.27 4.36 22.67
C CYS A 226 17.77 5.70 22.09
N LEU A 227 17.17 6.83 22.50
CA LEU A 227 17.53 8.18 22.04
C LEU A 227 18.59 8.81 22.95
N TRP A 228 19.77 8.19 22.99
CA TRP A 228 20.81 8.44 24.00
C TRP A 228 21.29 9.89 24.06
N GLU A 229 21.60 10.50 22.91
CA GLU A 229 22.13 11.87 22.84
C GLU A 229 21.10 12.88 23.39
N GLU A 230 19.82 12.69 23.05
CA GLU A 230 18.74 13.57 23.49
C GLU A 230 18.38 13.35 24.97
N ALA A 231 18.36 12.10 25.43
CA ALA A 231 18.22 11.78 26.85
C ALA A 231 19.31 12.47 27.68
N LEU A 232 20.56 12.39 27.22
CA LEU A 232 21.70 13.00 27.90
C LEU A 232 21.61 14.53 27.91
N ARG A 233 21.25 15.14 26.77
CA ARG A 233 21.01 16.60 26.68
C ARG A 233 19.96 17.03 27.69
N MET A 234 18.87 16.27 27.84
CA MET A 234 17.79 16.55 28.77
C MET A 234 18.22 16.44 30.24
N MET A 235 18.98 15.40 30.60
CA MET A 235 19.56 15.25 31.95
C MET A 235 20.41 16.47 32.33
N TYR A 236 21.30 16.92 31.45
CA TYR A 236 22.14 18.09 31.72
C TYR A 236 21.33 19.39 31.73
N LYS A 237 20.41 19.59 30.78
CA LYS A 237 19.56 20.78 30.72
C LYS A 237 18.76 21.00 32.00
N HIS A 238 18.27 19.93 32.61
CA HIS A 238 17.44 19.99 33.82
C HIS A 238 18.21 19.67 35.12
N SER A 239 19.54 19.58 35.06
CA SER A 239 20.39 19.24 36.22
C SER A 239 20.03 17.91 36.90
N ARG A 240 19.51 16.95 36.14
CA ARG A 240 19.15 15.59 36.58
C ARG A 240 20.20 14.57 36.16
N THR A 241 21.43 14.83 36.57
CA THR A 241 22.57 13.95 36.30
C THR A 241 22.55 12.66 37.14
N ASP A 242 21.70 12.59 38.16
CA ASP A 242 21.41 11.37 38.94
C ASP A 242 20.96 10.21 38.03
N PHE A 243 20.14 10.51 37.01
CA PHE A 243 19.65 9.53 36.03
C PHE A 243 20.75 8.89 35.17
N ILE A 244 21.93 9.51 35.09
CA ILE A 244 23.06 8.96 34.33
C ILE A 244 23.50 7.64 34.95
N GLU A 245 23.71 7.63 36.27
CA GLU A 245 24.17 6.43 36.98
C GLU A 245 23.04 5.42 37.21
N SER A 246 21.83 5.88 37.55
CA SER A 246 20.72 4.99 37.92
C SER A 246 20.05 4.31 36.72
N ASN A 247 19.83 5.03 35.63
CA ASN A 247 19.01 4.57 34.51
C ASN A 247 19.81 4.44 33.21
N LEU A 248 20.56 5.49 32.83
CA LEU A 248 21.21 5.54 31.52
C LEU A 248 22.28 4.46 31.35
N LYS A 249 23.23 4.35 32.29
CA LYS A 249 24.30 3.35 32.21
C LYS A 249 23.76 1.93 32.22
N THR A 250 22.78 1.65 33.08
CA THR A 250 22.10 0.35 33.14
C THR A 250 21.45 0.02 31.80
N ALA A 251 20.67 0.95 31.24
CA ALA A 251 20.01 0.77 29.94
C ALA A 251 21.00 0.60 28.78
N LEU A 252 22.15 1.29 28.80
CA LEU A 252 23.19 1.14 27.77
C LEU A 252 23.78 -0.27 27.78
N VAL A 253 24.07 -0.83 28.96
CA VAL A 253 24.60 -2.19 29.09
C VAL A 253 23.56 -3.22 28.67
N GLU A 254 22.32 -3.11 29.18
CA GLU A 254 21.22 -4.00 28.81
C GLU A 254 20.92 -3.98 27.31
N THR A 255 20.93 -2.79 26.70
CA THR A 255 20.72 -2.66 25.24
C THR A 255 21.89 -3.25 24.47
N CYS A 256 23.13 -3.09 24.94
CA CYS A 256 24.30 -3.69 24.31
C CYS A 256 24.22 -5.22 24.32
N GLU A 257 23.82 -5.82 25.44
CA GLU A 257 23.62 -7.26 25.57
C GLU A 257 22.48 -7.74 24.65
N HIS A 258 21.34 -7.03 24.65
CA HIS A 258 20.22 -7.35 23.77
C HIS A 258 20.59 -7.28 22.29
N GLN A 259 21.35 -6.26 21.87
CA GLN A 259 21.80 -6.12 20.49
C GLN A 259 22.82 -7.20 20.12
N MET A 260 23.71 -7.58 21.03
CA MET A 260 24.63 -8.71 20.82
C MET A 260 23.88 -10.03 20.61
N ASP A 261 22.88 -10.32 21.44
CA ASP A 261 22.05 -11.52 21.30
C ASP A 261 21.24 -11.51 20.00
N THR A 262 20.68 -10.35 19.64
CA THR A 262 19.95 -10.17 18.37
C THR A 262 20.88 -10.44 17.18
N LEU A 263 22.10 -9.88 17.18
CA LEU A 263 23.08 -10.13 16.12
C LEU A 263 23.54 -11.59 16.09
N ASN A 264 23.72 -12.24 17.24
CA ASN A 264 24.06 -13.66 17.31
C ASN A 264 22.96 -14.52 16.70
N ASN A 265 21.68 -14.26 17.03
CA ASN A 265 20.55 -15.01 16.49
C ASN A 265 20.40 -14.79 14.99
N LEU A 266 20.47 -13.53 14.53
CA LEU A 266 20.40 -13.21 13.09
C LEU A 266 21.54 -13.86 12.31
N HIS A 267 22.76 -13.86 12.85
CA HIS A 267 23.90 -14.49 12.21
C HIS A 267 23.79 -16.03 12.18
N ASN A 268 23.34 -16.66 13.28
CA ASN A 268 23.11 -18.11 13.32
C ASN A 268 22.02 -18.53 12.32
N ASP A 269 20.92 -17.77 12.24
CA ASP A 269 19.86 -18.03 11.27
C ASP A 269 20.35 -17.80 9.83
N PHE A 270 21.16 -16.77 9.61
CA PHE A 270 21.79 -16.50 8.32
C PHE A 270 22.68 -17.67 7.87
N ASP A 271 23.57 -18.15 8.74
CA ASP A 271 24.45 -19.28 8.45
C ASP A 271 23.65 -20.56 8.20
N LYS A 272 22.65 -20.82 9.04
CA LYS A 272 21.76 -21.98 8.89
C LYS A 272 21.05 -21.95 7.54
N TYR A 273 20.45 -20.82 7.16
CA TYR A 273 19.72 -20.69 5.91
C TYR A 273 20.63 -20.68 4.68
N THR A 274 21.83 -20.10 4.78
CA THR A 274 22.83 -20.12 3.71
C THR A 274 23.33 -21.54 3.45
N ASN A 275 23.72 -22.27 4.50
CA ASN A 275 24.14 -23.67 4.41
C ASN A 275 23.02 -24.58 3.88
N ARG A 276 21.78 -24.34 4.32
CA ARG A 276 20.62 -25.09 3.83
C ARG A 276 20.33 -24.79 2.36
N LEU A 277 20.45 -23.53 1.94
CA LEU A 277 20.24 -23.13 0.54
C LEU A 277 21.27 -23.80 -0.37
N ASP A 278 22.54 -23.85 0.02
CA ASP A 278 23.58 -24.57 -0.71
C ASP A 278 23.27 -26.07 -0.82
N ALA A 279 22.87 -26.71 0.29
CA ALA A 279 22.47 -28.12 0.29
C ALA A 279 21.26 -28.39 -0.63
N VAL A 280 20.23 -27.52 -0.60
CA VAL A 280 19.04 -27.64 -1.45
C VAL A 280 19.40 -27.45 -2.93
N ARG A 281 20.29 -26.50 -3.25
CA ARG A 281 20.77 -26.29 -4.63
C ARG A 281 21.56 -27.49 -5.15
N LYS A 282 22.46 -28.04 -4.35
CA LYS A 282 23.21 -29.27 -4.68
C LYS A 282 22.29 -30.47 -4.88
N GLN A 283 21.27 -30.61 -4.03
CA GLN A 283 20.28 -31.69 -4.16
C GLN A 283 19.46 -31.53 -5.45
N LYS A 284 18.98 -30.32 -5.77
CA LYS A 284 18.25 -30.05 -7.02
C LYS A 284 19.11 -30.29 -8.25
N GLU A 285 20.38 -29.90 -8.24
CA GLU A 285 21.29 -30.15 -9.37
C GLU A 285 21.61 -31.64 -9.52
N LYS A 286 21.80 -32.36 -8.41
CA LYS A 286 21.99 -33.81 -8.44
C LYS A 286 20.78 -34.53 -9.03
N GLU A 287 19.56 -34.19 -8.59
CA GLU A 287 18.32 -34.72 -9.16
C GLU A 287 18.18 -34.39 -10.66
N ARG A 288 18.64 -33.19 -11.08
CA ARG A 288 18.66 -32.78 -12.49
C ARG A 288 19.63 -33.63 -13.33
N LEU A 289 20.83 -33.90 -12.81
CA LEU A 289 21.83 -34.72 -13.49
C LEU A 289 21.41 -36.20 -13.58
N GLU A 290 20.86 -36.75 -12.50
CA GLU A 290 20.33 -38.13 -12.48
C GLU A 290 19.18 -38.30 -13.49
N PHE A 291 18.31 -37.29 -13.64
CA PHE A 291 17.27 -37.28 -14.66
C PHE A 291 17.84 -37.29 -16.09
N LEU A 292 18.92 -36.53 -16.33
CA LEU A 292 19.56 -36.45 -17.64
C LEU A 292 20.32 -37.74 -18.01
N GLU A 293 20.97 -38.38 -17.04
CA GLU A 293 21.71 -39.64 -17.21
C GLU A 293 20.77 -40.85 -17.40
N SER A 294 19.59 -40.86 -16.78
CA SER A 294 18.59 -41.92 -16.94
C SER A 294 17.82 -41.85 -18.28
N GLY A 295 18.20 -40.95 -19.20
CA GLY A 295 17.59 -40.84 -20.52
C GLY A 295 16.10 -40.45 -20.51
N GLY A 296 15.61 -39.84 -19.42
CA GLY A 296 14.19 -39.53 -19.24
C GLY A 296 13.27 -40.74 -18.99
N ASP A 297 13.83 -41.94 -18.78
CA ASP A 297 13.06 -43.18 -18.55
C ASP A 297 13.08 -43.59 -17.06
N LEU A 298 12.61 -42.71 -16.19
CA LEU A 298 12.09 -43.13 -14.89
C LEU A 298 10.60 -43.41 -15.05
N GLY A 299 10.30 -44.62 -15.55
CA GLY A 299 8.99 -45.21 -15.40
C GLY A 299 8.60 -45.21 -13.91
N ALA A 300 7.45 -44.60 -13.63
CA ALA A 300 6.75 -44.57 -12.33
C ALA A 300 7.03 -43.41 -11.34
N ASP A 301 7.30 -42.19 -11.82
CA ASP A 301 6.96 -40.97 -11.04
C ASP A 301 6.71 -39.72 -11.92
N ALA A 302 6.09 -39.91 -13.09
CA ALA A 302 5.62 -38.80 -13.93
C ALA A 302 4.53 -37.94 -13.25
N ASP A 303 3.97 -38.39 -12.13
CA ASP A 303 3.04 -37.62 -11.31
C ASP A 303 3.73 -36.53 -10.47
N LEU A 304 5.07 -36.57 -10.30
CA LEU A 304 5.82 -35.54 -9.57
C LEU A 304 6.06 -34.26 -10.38
N TYR A 305 5.93 -34.33 -11.72
CA TYR A 305 6.06 -33.18 -12.65
C TYR A 305 4.71 -32.68 -13.19
N SER A 306 3.60 -33.29 -12.79
CA SER A 306 2.25 -33.08 -13.35
C SER A 306 1.65 -31.70 -13.06
N ASP A 307 2.15 -31.00 -12.02
CA ASP A 307 1.61 -29.69 -11.64
C ASP A 307 2.16 -28.51 -12.46
N THR A 308 3.24 -28.70 -13.23
CA THR A 308 3.72 -27.68 -14.20
C THR A 308 3.05 -27.84 -15.57
N SER A 309 2.63 -29.06 -15.92
CA SER A 309 1.94 -29.39 -17.17
C SER A 309 0.41 -29.21 -17.10
N SER A 310 -0.14 -28.87 -15.95
CA SER A 310 -1.57 -28.63 -15.78
C SER A 310 -2.05 -27.23 -16.25
N ALA A 311 -1.19 -26.48 -16.97
CA ALA A 311 -1.54 -25.19 -17.58
C ALA A 311 -1.89 -25.27 -19.08
N THR A 312 -1.67 -26.41 -19.74
CA THR A 312 -2.10 -26.63 -21.13
C THR A 312 -2.90 -27.93 -21.17
N GLY A 313 -4.22 -27.80 -21.22
CA GLY A 313 -5.10 -28.95 -21.37
C GLY A 313 -4.79 -29.69 -22.67
N GLU A 314 -4.30 -30.92 -22.55
CA GLU A 314 -4.50 -32.07 -23.45
C GLU A 314 -3.51 -33.18 -23.05
N SER A 315 -3.98 -34.13 -22.23
CA SER A 315 -3.27 -35.40 -22.04
C SER A 315 -3.55 -36.32 -23.24
N VAL A 316 -2.55 -36.50 -24.11
CA VAL A 316 -2.55 -37.58 -25.10
C VAL A 316 -2.36 -38.91 -24.34
N GLN A 317 -3.47 -39.57 -24.04
CA GLN A 317 -3.49 -40.86 -23.34
C GLN A 317 -3.15 -42.00 -24.30
N SER A 318 -2.04 -42.70 -24.03
CA SER A 318 -1.81 -44.06 -24.51
C SER A 318 -2.74 -45.01 -23.74
N SER A 319 -3.58 -45.72 -24.49
CA SER A 319 -4.57 -46.65 -24.00
C SER A 319 -3.95 -48.01 -23.64
N ARG A 320 -4.31 -48.54 -22.46
CA ARG A 320 -4.63 -49.98 -22.26
C ARG A 320 -5.10 -50.26 -20.82
N TYR A 321 -6.29 -50.85 -20.75
CA TYR A 321 -6.85 -51.64 -19.66
C TYR A 321 -7.03 -50.98 -18.27
N SER A 322 -8.25 -50.55 -17.98
CA SER A 322 -9.09 -51.23 -16.98
C SER A 322 -10.53 -50.69 -17.03
N SER A 323 -11.45 -51.64 -17.07
CA SER A 323 -12.90 -51.47 -17.10
C SER A 323 -13.45 -51.04 -15.74
N ASP A 324 -14.51 -50.23 -15.81
CA ASP A 324 -15.56 -50.07 -14.81
C ASP A 324 -15.39 -48.95 -13.77
N SER A 325 -15.93 -47.75 -14.08
CA SER A 325 -17.14 -47.27 -13.39
C SER A 325 -17.53 -45.85 -13.83
N ARG A 326 -18.75 -45.81 -14.34
CA ARG A 326 -19.75 -44.75 -14.47
C ARG A 326 -19.46 -43.42 -13.76
N GLN A 327 -19.56 -42.35 -14.57
CA GLN A 327 -20.22 -41.08 -14.24
C GLN A 327 -19.40 -40.02 -13.45
N SER A 328 -18.68 -39.18 -14.18
CA SER A 328 -18.42 -37.78 -13.80
C SER A 328 -18.32 -36.87 -15.03
N THR A 329 -19.46 -36.65 -15.69
CA THR A 329 -19.62 -35.60 -16.69
C THR A 329 -19.82 -34.28 -15.94
N TYR A 330 -18.76 -33.51 -15.67
CA TYR A 330 -18.75 -32.03 -15.53
C TYR A 330 -17.37 -31.54 -15.04
N SER A 331 -16.48 -31.20 -15.98
CA SER A 331 -15.25 -30.44 -15.70
C SER A 331 -15.17 -29.25 -16.66
N LYS A 332 -16.01 -28.24 -16.42
CA LYS A 332 -15.91 -26.89 -17.01
C LYS A 332 -15.79 -25.87 -15.88
N SER A 333 -14.58 -25.71 -15.33
CA SER A 333 -14.14 -24.47 -14.65
C SER A 333 -12.68 -24.59 -14.19
N SER A 334 -11.69 -24.35 -15.06
CA SER A 334 -10.31 -24.07 -14.61
C SER A 334 -10.18 -22.57 -14.26
N GLY A 335 -10.98 -22.12 -13.30
CA GLY A 335 -10.85 -20.80 -12.68
C GLY A 335 -10.43 -20.99 -11.23
N LYS A 336 -9.11 -21.08 -10.96
CA LYS A 336 -8.59 -21.22 -9.59
C LYS A 336 -9.07 -20.03 -8.76
N SER A 337 -9.97 -20.26 -7.79
CA SER A 337 -10.48 -19.23 -6.86
C SER A 337 -9.33 -18.48 -6.17
N SER A 338 -9.48 -17.16 -5.95
CA SER A 338 -8.52 -16.31 -5.20
C SER A 338 -8.07 -16.92 -3.87
N LYS A 339 -8.95 -17.70 -3.22
CA LYS A 339 -8.65 -18.44 -1.98
C LYS A 339 -7.61 -19.55 -2.18
N ASN A 340 -7.64 -20.26 -3.31
CA ASN A 340 -6.65 -21.28 -3.64
C ASN A 340 -5.32 -20.67 -4.06
N ARG A 341 -5.35 -19.52 -4.78
CA ARG A 341 -4.13 -18.77 -5.11
C ARG A 341 -3.42 -18.28 -3.84
N ARG A 342 -4.16 -17.68 -2.89
CA ARG A 342 -3.60 -17.25 -1.60
C ARG A 342 -3.02 -18.42 -0.78
N LYS A 343 -3.67 -19.59 -0.81
CA LYS A 343 -3.15 -20.80 -0.14
C LYS A 343 -1.88 -21.33 -0.81
N ALA A 344 -1.77 -21.28 -2.14
CA ALA A 344 -0.56 -21.67 -2.87
C ALA A 344 0.59 -20.68 -2.63
N GLU A 345 0.34 -19.37 -2.70
CA GLU A 345 1.31 -18.33 -2.37
C GLU A 345 1.79 -18.44 -0.92
N HIS A 346 0.89 -18.73 0.03
CA HIS A 346 1.29 -18.95 1.43
C HIS A 346 2.11 -20.22 1.64
N LYS A 347 1.96 -21.26 0.81
CA LYS A 347 2.82 -22.46 0.86
C LYS A 347 4.20 -22.19 0.27
N LYS A 348 4.30 -21.30 -0.73
CA LYS A 348 5.56 -20.93 -1.40
C LYS A 348 6.61 -20.35 -0.44
N TRP A 349 6.17 -19.59 0.55
CA TRP A 349 7.07 -18.87 1.48
C TRP A 349 7.23 -19.55 2.84
N LYS A 350 6.77 -20.80 2.98
CA LYS A 350 6.98 -21.55 4.23
C LYS A 350 8.36 -22.20 4.24
N LEU A 351 9.12 -21.94 5.29
CA LEU A 351 10.36 -22.62 5.63
C LEU A 351 10.08 -24.05 6.11
N LYS A 352 9.61 -24.92 5.21
CA LYS A 352 9.43 -26.35 5.46
C LYS A 352 10.48 -27.11 4.68
N GLU A 353 11.33 -27.85 5.40
CA GLU A 353 12.35 -28.72 4.82
C GLU A 353 11.71 -29.77 3.89
N GLY A 354 12.27 -29.93 2.68
CA GLY A 354 11.76 -30.83 1.64
C GLY A 354 10.57 -30.27 0.86
N SER A 355 10.26 -28.98 0.97
CA SER A 355 9.24 -28.34 0.13
C SER A 355 9.79 -27.99 -1.24
N GLN A 356 8.97 -28.09 -2.28
CA GLN A 356 9.34 -27.73 -3.66
C GLN A 356 9.89 -26.30 -3.80
N TYR A 357 9.37 -25.37 -2.99
CA TYR A 357 9.73 -23.94 -2.99
C TYR A 357 10.68 -23.55 -1.84
N GLU A 358 11.33 -24.53 -1.22
CA GLU A 358 12.20 -24.31 -0.06
C GLU A 358 13.34 -23.31 -0.36
N ASP A 359 13.95 -23.41 -1.53
CA ASP A 359 14.97 -22.45 -2.00
C ASP A 359 14.44 -21.01 -2.07
N LEU A 360 13.23 -20.82 -2.58
CA LEU A 360 12.60 -19.50 -2.66
C LEU A 360 12.27 -18.93 -1.27
N ALA A 361 11.76 -19.79 -0.37
CA ALA A 361 11.48 -19.42 1.00
C ALA A 361 12.76 -19.02 1.76
N LEU A 362 13.86 -19.74 1.55
CA LEU A 362 15.17 -19.43 2.14
C LEU A 362 15.72 -18.11 1.62
N ILE A 363 15.66 -17.85 0.30
CA ILE A 363 16.11 -16.56 -0.27
C ILE A 363 15.30 -15.39 0.30
N ALA A 364 13.98 -15.55 0.47
CA ALA A 364 13.14 -14.52 1.07
C ALA A 364 13.47 -14.27 2.55
N ALA A 365 13.74 -15.35 3.31
CA ALA A 365 14.17 -15.24 4.71
C ALA A 365 15.54 -14.54 4.82
N LEU A 366 16.51 -14.92 4.00
CA LEU A 366 17.83 -14.28 3.91
C LEU A 366 17.70 -12.79 3.54
N SER A 367 16.88 -12.46 2.54
CA SER A 367 16.59 -11.07 2.17
C SER A 367 16.03 -10.25 3.34
N THR A 368 15.18 -10.87 4.16
CA THR A 368 14.61 -10.24 5.36
C THR A 368 15.68 -10.01 6.43
N ILE A 369 16.54 -10.99 6.68
CA ILE A 369 17.66 -10.86 7.63
C ILE A 369 18.59 -9.72 7.21
N ILE A 370 19.00 -9.67 5.94
CA ILE A 370 19.91 -8.63 5.43
C ILE A 370 19.30 -7.23 5.63
N LYS A 371 18.01 -7.05 5.33
CA LYS A 371 17.32 -5.77 5.56
C LYS A 371 17.27 -5.39 7.03
N THR A 372 17.00 -6.36 7.91
CA THR A 372 17.00 -6.12 9.36
C THR A 372 18.37 -5.70 9.86
N VAL A 373 19.44 -6.39 9.43
CA VAL A 373 20.83 -6.07 9.82
C VAL A 373 21.24 -4.68 9.31
N ASP A 374 20.83 -4.27 8.12
CA ASP A 374 21.12 -2.93 7.60
C ASP A 374 20.34 -1.83 8.36
N ASN A 375 19.10 -2.10 8.76
CA ASN A 375 18.29 -1.17 9.56
C ASN A 375 18.86 -0.95 10.98
N LEU A 376 19.50 -1.96 11.57
CA LEU A 376 20.15 -1.84 12.89
C LEU A 376 21.37 -0.89 12.90
N ARG A 377 21.86 -0.48 11.73
CA ARG A 377 23.07 0.34 11.59
C ARG A 377 23.03 1.62 12.41
N ASP A 378 21.90 2.33 12.36
CA ASP A 378 21.75 3.63 13.03
C ASP A 378 21.64 3.49 14.54
N GLU A 379 20.90 2.46 14.98
CA GLU A 379 20.77 2.10 16.38
C GLU A 379 22.12 1.73 16.97
N ILE A 380 22.90 0.86 16.30
CA ILE A 380 24.24 0.45 16.72
C ILE A 380 25.18 1.65 16.74
N GLN A 381 25.16 2.51 15.72
CA GLN A 381 26.00 3.71 15.70
C GLN A 381 25.72 4.61 16.91
N SER A 382 24.44 4.86 17.20
CA SER A 382 24.04 5.71 18.34
C SER A 382 24.48 5.09 19.68
N LEU A 383 24.33 3.77 19.82
CA LEU A 383 24.71 3.03 21.03
C LEU A 383 26.24 3.02 21.23
N LEU A 384 27.02 2.78 20.17
CA LEU A 384 28.49 2.80 20.23
C LEU A 384 29.03 4.13 20.72
N LYS A 385 28.49 5.25 20.22
CA LYS A 385 28.89 6.59 20.67
C LYS A 385 28.63 6.77 22.16
N ALA A 386 27.45 6.36 22.63
CA ALA A 386 27.08 6.47 24.03
C ALA A 386 27.95 5.57 24.92
N LEU A 387 28.21 4.31 24.53
CA LEU A 387 29.07 3.40 25.27
C LEU A 387 30.50 3.96 25.44
N VAL A 388 31.09 4.49 24.36
CA VAL A 388 32.42 5.12 24.41
C VAL A 388 32.42 6.36 25.31
N GLN A 389 31.38 7.19 25.21
CA GLN A 389 31.25 8.39 26.04
C GLN A 389 31.22 8.09 27.55
N PHE A 390 30.73 6.90 27.94
CA PHE A 390 30.66 6.46 29.34
C PHE A 390 31.73 5.41 29.72
N HIS A 391 32.81 5.29 28.94
CA HIS A 391 33.95 4.40 29.21
C HIS A 391 33.62 2.89 29.20
N PHE A 392 32.57 2.49 28.49
CA PHE A 392 32.25 1.08 28.22
C PHE A 392 32.98 0.57 26.97
N ASP A 393 34.27 0.88 26.85
CA ASP A 393 35.06 0.67 25.64
C ASP A 393 35.10 -0.80 25.21
N LYS A 394 35.20 -1.74 26.16
CA LYS A 394 35.23 -3.18 25.86
C LYS A 394 33.94 -3.65 25.18
N GLN A 395 32.79 -3.30 25.76
CA GLN A 395 31.48 -3.65 25.21
C GLN A 395 31.27 -3.01 23.83
N ALA A 396 31.70 -1.76 23.66
CA ALA A 396 31.64 -1.07 22.38
C ALA A 396 32.52 -1.74 21.30
N VAL A 397 33.75 -2.13 21.65
CA VAL A 397 34.66 -2.86 20.74
C VAL A 397 34.05 -4.20 20.33
N ASP A 398 33.53 -4.97 21.29
CA ASP A 398 32.94 -6.28 21.03
C ASP A 398 31.72 -6.15 20.10
N LEU A 399 30.83 -5.20 20.37
CA LEU A 399 29.64 -4.94 19.55
C LEU A 399 30.02 -4.49 18.13
N GLN A 400 30.95 -3.53 18.01
CA GLN A 400 31.43 -3.04 16.72
C GLN A 400 32.07 -4.18 15.91
N LYS A 401 32.86 -5.04 16.56
CA LYS A 401 33.49 -6.20 15.92
C LYS A 401 32.43 -7.19 15.45
N LYS A 402 31.50 -7.59 16.33
CA LYS A 402 30.44 -8.56 15.98
C LYS A 402 29.58 -8.08 14.82
N TYR A 403 29.16 -6.82 14.84
CA TYR A 403 28.38 -6.24 13.74
C TYR A 403 29.19 -6.13 12.45
N SER A 404 30.48 -5.77 12.53
CA SER A 404 31.37 -5.75 11.37
C SER A 404 31.58 -7.13 10.76
N ASP A 405 31.76 -8.15 11.59
CA ASP A 405 31.96 -9.54 11.15
C ASP A 405 30.69 -10.04 10.45
N CYS A 406 29.52 -9.82 11.05
CA CYS A 406 28.22 -10.15 10.47
C CYS A 406 27.99 -9.47 9.10
N LEU A 407 28.28 -8.17 8.97
CA LEU A 407 28.18 -7.45 7.69
C LEU A 407 29.14 -8.00 6.64
N SER A 408 30.39 -8.29 7.02
CA SER A 408 31.40 -8.88 6.14
C SER A 408 30.93 -10.24 5.61
N ASP A 409 30.38 -11.08 6.47
CA ASP A 409 29.97 -12.44 6.08
C ASP A 409 28.72 -12.41 5.20
N ILE A 410 27.78 -11.49 5.47
CA ILE A 410 26.67 -11.21 4.55
C ILE A 410 27.20 -10.73 3.20
N GLU A 411 28.13 -9.77 3.17
CA GLU A 411 28.68 -9.24 1.91
C GLU A 411 29.36 -10.32 1.06
N LYS A 412 30.09 -11.26 1.70
CA LYS A 412 30.71 -12.39 1.01
C LYS A 412 29.70 -13.39 0.49
N ALA A 413 28.60 -13.62 1.22
CA ALA A 413 27.58 -14.59 0.85
C ALA A 413 26.58 -14.05 -0.18
N ILE A 414 26.46 -12.73 -0.39
CA ILE A 414 25.53 -12.15 -1.38
C ILE A 414 25.75 -12.72 -2.79
N PRO A 415 26.97 -12.75 -3.36
CA PRO A 415 27.20 -13.35 -4.69
C PRO A 415 26.84 -14.82 -4.77
N ASP A 416 27.06 -15.58 -3.69
CA ASP A 416 26.74 -17.01 -3.65
C ASP A 416 25.21 -17.23 -3.57
N ILE A 417 24.50 -16.40 -2.81
CA ILE A 417 23.05 -16.49 -2.65
C ILE A 417 22.32 -15.96 -3.89
N TRP A 418 22.78 -14.86 -4.49
CA TRP A 418 22.22 -14.27 -5.71
C TRP A 418 23.24 -14.38 -6.86
N SER A 419 23.49 -15.60 -7.32
CA SER A 419 24.36 -15.86 -8.47
C SER A 419 23.64 -15.51 -9.78
N ASP A 420 24.40 -14.96 -10.73
CA ASP A 420 23.90 -14.56 -12.06
C ASP A 420 23.50 -15.74 -12.96
N GLU A 421 23.62 -16.99 -12.51
CA GLU A 421 23.09 -18.14 -13.27
C GLU A 421 21.56 -18.10 -13.39
N ALA A 422 20.87 -17.40 -12.46
CA ALA A 422 19.44 -17.11 -12.59
C ALA A 422 19.14 -15.96 -13.58
N THR A 423 20.13 -15.14 -13.95
CA THR A 423 20.03 -14.02 -14.91
C THR A 423 20.60 -14.34 -16.29
N GLU A 424 21.48 -15.35 -16.43
CA GLU A 424 22.00 -15.83 -17.72
C GLU A 424 21.00 -16.70 -18.51
N ASN A 425 19.90 -17.14 -17.89
CA ASN A 425 18.70 -17.62 -18.60
C ASN A 425 17.92 -16.48 -19.31
N ARG A 426 18.63 -15.51 -19.89
CA ARG A 426 18.07 -14.50 -20.83
C ARG A 426 17.44 -15.12 -22.08
N ASN A 427 17.70 -16.41 -22.33
CA ASN A 427 17.17 -17.16 -23.47
C ASN A 427 16.09 -18.20 -23.09
N GLU A 428 15.55 -18.18 -21.86
CA GLU A 428 14.32 -18.93 -21.57
C GLU A 428 13.09 -18.12 -22.03
N PRO A 429 12.22 -18.67 -22.88
CA PRO A 429 11.04 -17.95 -23.36
C PRO A 429 10.09 -17.68 -22.18
N VAL A 430 10.01 -16.42 -21.75
CA VAL A 430 9.06 -15.99 -20.71
C VAL A 430 7.63 -16.10 -21.27
N LEU A 431 6.80 -16.93 -20.63
CA LEU A 431 5.37 -17.06 -20.93
C LEU A 431 4.64 -15.73 -20.70
N GLY A 432 4.37 -15.00 -21.79
CA GLY A 432 3.40 -13.92 -21.80
C GLY A 432 1.96 -14.46 -21.92
N PRO A 433 0.93 -13.64 -21.65
CA PRO A 433 -0.47 -14.04 -21.79
C PRO A 433 -0.89 -14.43 -23.22
N MET A 434 -0.01 -14.29 -24.21
CA MET A 434 -0.24 -14.59 -25.63
C MET A 434 0.52 -15.83 -26.13
N THR A 435 1.17 -16.59 -25.25
CA THR A 435 2.00 -17.73 -25.64
C THR A 435 1.12 -18.96 -25.88
N THR A 436 1.22 -19.59 -27.06
CA THR A 436 0.38 -20.73 -27.45
C THR A 436 0.97 -22.07 -27.00
N ALA A 437 0.12 -23.08 -26.75
CA ALA A 437 0.53 -24.41 -26.28
C ALA A 437 1.62 -25.07 -27.16
N ASN A 438 1.58 -24.85 -28.48
CA ASN A 438 2.59 -25.37 -29.41
C ASN A 438 3.99 -24.77 -29.19
N SER A 439 4.06 -23.48 -28.83
CA SER A 439 5.34 -22.82 -28.54
C SER A 439 5.97 -23.31 -27.23
N ILE A 440 5.14 -23.71 -26.26
CA ILE A 440 5.57 -24.30 -24.99
C ILE A 440 6.09 -25.73 -25.23
N ALA A 441 5.34 -26.54 -25.99
CA ALA A 441 5.74 -27.90 -26.34
C ALA A 441 7.07 -27.96 -27.14
N GLN A 442 7.29 -27.01 -28.06
CA GLN A 442 8.55 -26.91 -28.81
C GLN A 442 9.74 -26.48 -27.95
N ALA A 443 9.55 -25.60 -26.95
CA ALA A 443 10.61 -25.19 -26.03
C ALA A 443 11.04 -26.37 -25.15
N VAL A 444 10.07 -27.12 -24.60
CA VAL A 444 10.31 -28.30 -23.77
C VAL A 444 11.01 -29.41 -24.57
N GLN A 445 10.62 -29.65 -25.83
CA GLN A 445 11.29 -30.62 -26.72
C GLN A 445 12.74 -30.24 -27.07
N ARG A 446 13.11 -28.96 -26.98
CA ARG A 446 14.48 -28.47 -27.18
C ARG A 446 15.31 -28.44 -25.89
N GLY A 447 14.78 -28.96 -24.79
CA GLY A 447 15.43 -28.92 -23.48
C GLY A 447 15.43 -27.53 -22.82
N GLN A 448 14.60 -26.60 -23.30
CA GLN A 448 14.42 -25.29 -22.66
C GLN A 448 13.27 -25.36 -21.65
N PHE A 449 13.58 -25.13 -20.38
CA PHE A 449 12.57 -25.03 -19.32
C PHE A 449 11.88 -23.66 -19.38
N VAL A 450 10.58 -23.65 -19.11
CA VAL A 450 9.77 -22.44 -19.20
C VAL A 450 9.51 -21.94 -17.78
N SER A 451 10.14 -20.82 -17.40
CA SER A 451 10.07 -20.26 -16.05
C SER A 451 8.93 -19.25 -15.90
N GLU A 452 8.10 -19.41 -14.86
CA GLU A 452 7.13 -18.38 -14.44
C GLU A 452 7.88 -17.10 -14.02
N LYS A 453 7.23 -15.93 -14.12
CA LYS A 453 7.78 -14.66 -13.60
C LYS A 453 8.12 -14.83 -12.10
N GLN A 454 9.40 -15.02 -11.80
CA GLN A 454 9.89 -15.12 -10.43
C GLN A 454 9.74 -13.76 -9.73
N ASP A 455 9.35 -13.78 -8.45
CA ASP A 455 9.15 -12.57 -7.65
C ASP A 455 10.45 -11.74 -7.54
N PRO A 456 10.36 -10.40 -7.52
CA PRO A 456 11.53 -9.52 -7.53
C PRO A 456 12.46 -9.71 -6.32
N ILE A 457 11.92 -10.18 -5.18
CA ILE A 457 12.69 -10.52 -3.96
C ILE A 457 13.72 -11.64 -4.24
N ILE A 458 13.41 -12.51 -5.20
CA ILE A 458 14.27 -13.63 -5.59
C ILE A 458 15.39 -13.16 -6.54
N ARG A 459 15.13 -12.12 -7.33
CA ARG A 459 16.01 -11.70 -8.43
C ARG A 459 17.02 -10.62 -8.05
N ILE A 460 16.76 -9.84 -7.01
CA ILE A 460 17.59 -8.70 -6.65
C ILE A 460 17.98 -8.82 -5.17
N ALA A 461 19.29 -8.93 -4.93
CA ALA A 461 19.85 -8.89 -3.58
C ALA A 461 19.52 -7.54 -2.92
N PRO A 462 19.19 -7.50 -1.61
CA PRO A 462 19.09 -6.24 -0.88
C PRO A 462 20.42 -5.47 -0.94
N THR A 463 20.35 -4.18 -1.21
CA THR A 463 21.53 -3.31 -1.21
C THR A 463 21.90 -2.91 0.22
N LEU A 464 23.06 -3.32 0.69
CA LEU A 464 23.64 -2.80 1.93
C LEU A 464 24.12 -1.37 1.73
N ASN A 465 23.78 -0.46 2.63
CA ASN A 465 24.15 0.95 2.51
C ASN A 465 25.64 1.16 2.85
N LYS A 466 26.53 1.05 1.87
CA LYS A 466 27.99 1.15 2.10
C LYS A 466 28.46 2.58 2.42
N ASP A 467 27.67 3.60 2.08
CA ASP A 467 28.07 5.00 2.21
C ASP A 467 27.91 5.54 3.64
N LYS A 468 27.04 4.91 4.45
CA LYS A 468 26.77 5.36 5.82
C LYS A 468 27.85 4.85 6.79
N LYS A 469 28.74 5.76 7.18
CA LYS A 469 29.78 5.53 8.20
C LYS A 469 29.15 5.33 9.57
N TRP A 470 29.21 4.09 10.08
CA TRP A 470 28.71 3.73 11.41
C TRP A 470 29.84 3.37 12.39
N LYS A 471 30.99 2.89 11.89
CA LYS A 471 32.15 2.52 12.71
C LYS A 471 32.79 3.74 13.38
N LEU A 472 33.17 3.57 14.63
CA LEU A 472 33.95 4.55 15.38
C LEU A 472 35.44 4.21 15.29
N VAL A 473 36.20 5.10 14.64
CA VAL A 473 37.66 4.96 14.48
C VAL A 473 38.39 4.93 15.83
N THR A 474 37.82 5.59 16.85
CA THR A 474 38.36 5.62 18.21
C THR A 474 38.45 4.25 18.87
N LEU A 475 37.65 3.28 18.41
CA LEU A 475 37.64 1.91 18.92
C LEU A 475 38.66 1.00 18.22
N ASP A 476 39.24 1.44 17.09
CA ASP A 476 40.19 0.65 16.30
C ASP A 476 41.66 0.84 16.74
N ILE A 477 41.92 1.62 17.80
CA ILE A 477 43.25 2.09 18.25
C ILE A 477 44.16 0.94 18.79
N GLY A 478 43.72 -0.32 18.76
CA GLY A 478 44.55 -1.49 19.10
C GLY A 478 45.28 -2.18 17.93
N LYS A 479 45.16 -1.68 16.70
CA LYS A 479 45.75 -2.29 15.48
C LYS A 479 46.81 -1.44 14.78
N SER A 480 47.56 -0.63 15.53
CA SER A 480 48.77 0.07 15.02
C SER A 480 50.04 -0.64 15.46
#